data_AF-A0A957L6T7-F1
#
_entry.id   AF-A0A957L6T7-F1
#
_cell.length_a   1.000
_cell.length_b   1.000
_cell.length_c   1.000
_cell.angle_alpha   90.00
_cell.angle_beta   90.00
_cell.angle_gamma   90.00
#
_symmetry.space_group_name_H-M   'P 1'
#
loop_
_entity.id
_entity.type
_entity.pdbx_description
1 polymer ?
#
loop_
_entity_poly.entity_id
_entity_poly.type
_entity_poly.pdbx_seq_one_letter_code
_entity_poly.pdbx_strand_id
1 'polypeptide(L)'
;MQVEQISNVDALLFVAGVLLFAWLFLKLIPGGAKRVQPEQYSASQITAYDQHLPKYFLLAALALVIGGVHTVLKNVPGFWHWLWEAGYGGHVFRDLSNSHIIIVGGGTVLLTAITWYLLPRLVNRPLYSQTLATISLGLTVTGVFGFYLTWLVLGLIEGQMVRQGWDYLAAKAFLGNWHRLPTAITSSIMGIGYWTYVLNVLLTVFVARHVAHKPLGHLTKFALVSAVALFIGTVQGVIQVMPANAEWIRAAGKFGQYVDPISHAHVNLVTGMMVSLALCLIYFAPQMSGRP
;
A
#
# COMPACT_ATOMS: atom_id res chain seq x y z
N MET A 1 -0.27 -26.12 -1.94
CA MET A 1 0.62 -26.44 -3.04
C MET A 1 1.81 -27.19 -2.48
N GLN A 2 1.89 -28.49 -2.69
CA GLN A 2 3.20 -29.14 -2.67
C GLN A 2 4.03 -28.46 -3.75
N VAL A 3 5.32 -28.21 -3.51
CA VAL A 3 6.24 -27.55 -4.46
C VAL A 3 6.18 -28.20 -5.87
N GLU A 4 5.75 -29.45 -5.92
CA GLU A 4 5.54 -30.29 -7.11
C GLU A 4 4.34 -29.87 -8.01
N GLN A 5 3.45 -28.97 -7.56
CA GLN A 5 2.24 -28.58 -8.30
C GLN A 5 2.31 -27.19 -8.96
N ILE A 6 3.40 -26.44 -8.77
CA ILE A 6 3.63 -25.26 -9.60
C ILE A 6 4.00 -25.81 -10.97
N SER A 7 3.15 -25.62 -11.98
CA SER A 7 3.58 -25.93 -13.32
C SER A 7 4.83 -25.08 -13.59
N ASN A 8 5.89 -25.69 -14.13
CA ASN A 8 7.11 -24.96 -14.46
C ASN A 8 6.80 -23.70 -15.29
N VAL A 9 5.68 -23.72 -16.03
CA VAL A 9 5.13 -22.61 -16.82
C VAL A 9 4.67 -21.45 -15.95
N ASP A 10 3.95 -21.66 -14.85
CA ASP A 10 3.46 -20.57 -13.99
C ASP A 10 4.62 -19.88 -13.24
N ALA A 11 5.58 -20.67 -12.75
CA ALA A 11 6.82 -20.14 -12.19
C ALA A 11 7.61 -19.37 -13.25
N LEU A 12 7.75 -19.92 -14.45
CA LEU A 12 8.42 -19.26 -15.57
C LEU A 12 7.71 -17.97 -15.98
N LEU A 13 6.37 -17.92 -16.00
CA LEU A 13 5.60 -16.73 -16.35
C LEU A 13 5.69 -15.66 -15.27
N PHE A 14 5.67 -16.04 -13.99
CA PHE A 14 5.90 -15.10 -12.89
C PHE A 14 7.32 -14.55 -12.91
N VAL A 15 8.33 -15.42 -13.04
CA VAL A 15 9.74 -15.02 -13.17
C VAL A 15 9.93 -14.18 -14.43
N ALA A 16 9.36 -14.56 -15.57
CA ALA A 16 9.40 -13.79 -16.80
C ALA A 16 8.67 -12.44 -16.65
N GLY A 17 7.58 -12.36 -15.90
CA GLY A 17 6.89 -11.12 -15.58
C GLY A 17 7.73 -10.20 -14.71
N VAL A 18 8.39 -10.74 -13.68
CA VAL A 18 9.34 -10.01 -12.82
C VAL A 18 10.56 -9.57 -13.61
N LEU A 19 11.12 -10.44 -14.46
CA LEU A 19 12.26 -10.15 -15.31
C LEU A 19 11.90 -9.16 -16.42
N LEU A 20 10.70 -9.22 -16.98
CA LEU A 20 10.20 -8.27 -17.97
C LEU A 20 9.96 -6.92 -17.32
N PHE A 21 9.37 -6.89 -16.12
CA PHE A 21 9.22 -5.67 -15.34
C PHE A 21 10.59 -5.08 -15.00
N ALA A 22 11.53 -5.89 -14.52
CA ALA A 22 12.90 -5.49 -14.23
C ALA A 22 13.63 -5.03 -15.51
N TRP A 23 13.44 -5.70 -16.65
CA TRP A 23 14.04 -5.34 -17.93
C TRP A 23 13.45 -4.04 -18.48
N LEU A 24 12.14 -3.86 -18.47
CA LEU A 24 11.47 -2.61 -18.83
C LEU A 24 11.94 -1.48 -17.91
N PHE A 25 12.06 -1.75 -16.61
CA PHE A 25 12.62 -0.82 -15.64
C PHE A 25 14.08 -0.47 -15.96
N LEU A 26 14.94 -1.45 -16.27
CA LEU A 26 16.33 -1.26 -16.69
C LEU A 26 16.46 -0.57 -18.05
N LYS A 27 15.46 -0.68 -18.94
CA LYS A 27 15.41 0.04 -20.22
C LYS A 27 14.96 1.50 -20.06
N LEU A 28 14.12 1.78 -19.06
CA LEU A 28 13.73 3.13 -18.66
C LEU A 28 14.86 3.87 -17.92
N ILE A 29 15.84 3.12 -17.41
CA ILE A 29 17.11 3.65 -16.93
C ILE A 29 17.97 4.01 -18.15
N PRO A 30 18.34 5.30 -18.35
CA PRO A 30 19.23 5.68 -19.43
C PRO A 30 20.59 4.99 -19.25
N GLY A 31 20.86 4.00 -20.09
CA GLY A 31 22.17 3.36 -20.22
C GLY A 31 23.11 4.32 -20.94
N GLY A 32 23.92 5.06 -20.18
CA GLY A 32 24.89 5.96 -20.78
C GLY A 32 25.84 6.55 -19.77
N ALA A 33 27.08 6.07 -19.80
CA ALA A 33 28.26 6.69 -19.20
C ALA A 33 28.58 8.02 -19.92
N LYS A 34 27.69 9.00 -19.85
CA LYS A 34 28.05 10.40 -20.03
C LYS A 34 28.51 10.90 -18.67
N ARG A 35 29.65 11.59 -18.61
CA ARG A 35 30.02 12.41 -17.45
C ARG A 35 28.86 13.39 -17.21
N VAL A 36 27.93 13.01 -16.35
CA VAL A 36 26.80 13.87 -15.99
C VAL A 36 27.43 15.02 -15.23
N GLN A 37 27.42 16.21 -15.84
CA GLN A 37 27.70 17.42 -15.08
C GLN A 37 26.73 17.40 -13.89
N PRO A 38 27.20 17.58 -12.66
CA PRO A 38 26.33 17.49 -11.50
C PRO A 38 25.22 18.51 -11.66
N GLU A 39 24.01 18.02 -11.92
CA GLU A 39 22.84 18.86 -12.11
C GLU A 39 22.56 19.56 -10.78
N GLN A 40 22.63 20.89 -10.81
CA GLN A 40 22.20 21.73 -9.71
C GLN A 40 20.77 22.15 -9.99
N TYR A 41 19.89 21.90 -9.02
CA TYR A 41 18.49 22.28 -9.09
C TYR A 41 18.24 23.47 -8.19
N SER A 42 17.42 24.41 -8.67
CA SER A 42 16.95 25.53 -7.84
C SER A 42 16.00 25.06 -6.74
N ALA A 43 15.87 25.85 -5.68
CA ALA A 43 14.95 25.55 -4.57
C ALA A 43 13.49 25.43 -5.03
N SER A 44 13.06 26.22 -6.02
CA SER A 44 11.71 26.14 -6.58
C SER A 44 11.47 24.84 -7.36
N GLN A 45 12.48 24.33 -8.05
CA GLN A 45 12.38 23.02 -8.73
C GLN A 45 12.28 21.89 -7.72
N ILE A 46 13.09 21.91 -6.65
CA ILE A 46 13.06 20.89 -5.59
C ILE A 46 11.69 20.83 -4.91
N THR A 47 11.05 21.98 -4.73
CA THR A 47 9.76 22.13 -4.03
C THR A 47 8.55 22.17 -4.98
N ALA A 48 8.73 21.93 -6.28
CA ALA A 48 7.68 22.12 -7.28
C ALA A 48 6.40 21.30 -7.01
N TYR A 49 6.52 20.15 -6.36
CA TYR A 49 5.36 19.29 -6.04
C TYR A 49 4.65 19.67 -4.73
N ASP A 50 5.21 20.57 -3.92
CA ASP A 50 4.69 20.89 -2.58
C ASP A 50 3.25 21.42 -2.62
N GLN A 51 2.88 22.13 -3.69
CA GLN A 51 1.51 22.64 -3.91
C GLN A 51 0.44 21.54 -3.97
N HIS A 52 0.83 20.29 -4.26
CA HIS A 52 -0.10 19.15 -4.33
C HIS A 52 -0.25 18.42 -3.00
N LEU A 53 0.67 18.60 -2.06
CA LEU A 53 0.70 17.89 -0.78
C LEU A 53 -0.56 18.09 0.07
N PRO A 54 -1.19 19.30 0.14
CA PRO A 54 -2.41 19.48 0.91
C PRO A 54 -3.52 18.49 0.55
N LYS A 55 -3.60 18.05 -0.72
CA LYS A 55 -4.59 17.06 -1.15
C LYS A 55 -4.42 15.71 -0.44
N TYR A 56 -3.18 15.27 -0.24
CA TYR A 56 -2.89 14.03 0.48
C TYR A 56 -3.32 14.15 1.95
N PHE A 57 -2.95 15.25 2.62
CA PHE A 57 -3.32 15.49 4.01
C PHE A 57 -4.84 15.53 4.21
N LEU A 58 -5.58 16.21 3.32
CA LEU A 58 -7.04 16.28 3.38
C LEU A 58 -7.68 14.90 3.16
N LEU A 59 -7.20 14.11 2.21
CA LEU A 59 -7.73 12.77 1.93
C LEU A 59 -7.39 11.79 3.06
N ALA A 60 -6.20 11.89 3.64
CA ALA A 60 -5.81 11.12 4.82
C ALA A 60 -6.66 11.49 6.04
N ALA A 61 -6.87 12.78 6.29
CA ALA A 61 -7.73 13.25 7.37
C ALA A 61 -9.17 12.78 7.20
N LEU A 62 -9.72 12.86 5.98
CA LEU A 62 -11.04 12.34 5.65
C LEU A 62 -11.14 10.83 5.95
N ALA A 63 -10.16 10.05 5.52
CA ALA A 63 -10.13 8.62 5.78
C ALA A 63 -10.05 8.29 7.27
N LEU A 64 -9.27 9.05 8.05
CA LEU A 64 -9.21 8.91 9.51
C LEU A 64 -10.53 9.29 10.19
N VAL A 65 -11.21 10.34 9.73
CA VAL A 65 -12.55 10.70 10.24
C VAL A 65 -13.56 9.59 9.93
N ILE A 66 -13.58 9.09 8.69
CA ILE A 66 -14.45 7.97 8.30
C ILE A 66 -14.15 6.74 9.16
N GLY A 67 -12.88 6.39 9.34
CA GLY A 67 -12.46 5.28 10.20
C GLY A 67 -12.84 5.49 11.67
N GLY A 68 -12.75 6.71 12.18
CA GLY A 68 -13.18 7.08 13.53
C GLY A 68 -14.69 6.90 13.71
N VAL A 69 -15.48 7.43 12.78
CA VAL A 69 -16.95 7.27 12.76
C VAL A 69 -17.31 5.78 12.65
N HIS A 70 -16.69 5.05 11.75
CA HIS A 70 -16.91 3.61 11.62
C HIS A 70 -16.54 2.84 12.90
N THR A 71 -15.46 3.23 13.58
CA THR A 71 -15.07 2.66 14.87
C THR A 71 -16.15 2.91 15.93
N VAL A 72 -16.75 4.09 15.99
CA VAL A 72 -17.88 4.36 16.89
C VAL A 72 -19.08 3.49 16.51
N LEU A 73 -19.47 3.51 15.23
CA LEU A 73 -20.64 2.79 14.73
C LEU A 73 -20.55 1.28 15.02
N LYS A 74 -19.44 0.63 14.67
CA LYS A 74 -19.28 -0.82 14.87
C LYS A 74 -19.29 -1.26 16.35
N ASN A 75 -19.14 -0.32 17.28
CA ASN A 75 -19.15 -0.56 18.72
C ASN A 75 -20.46 -0.12 19.41
N VAL A 76 -21.46 0.35 18.66
CA VAL A 76 -22.79 0.66 19.22
C VAL A 76 -23.41 -0.61 19.81
N PRO A 77 -23.95 -0.58 21.05
CA PRO A 77 -24.65 -1.72 21.63
C PRO A 77 -25.76 -2.24 20.70
N GLY A 78 -25.90 -3.56 20.61
CA GLY A 78 -26.80 -4.19 19.64
C GLY A 78 -26.17 -4.37 18.26
N PHE A 79 -25.62 -3.32 17.64
CA PHE A 79 -24.95 -3.48 16.34
C PHE A 79 -23.62 -4.24 16.45
N TRP A 80 -22.85 -3.99 17.51
CA TRP A 80 -21.67 -4.79 17.83
C TRP A 80 -22.02 -6.28 18.02
N HIS A 81 -23.10 -6.56 18.76
CA HIS A 81 -23.57 -7.93 18.97
C HIS A 81 -24.02 -8.55 17.65
N TRP A 82 -24.70 -7.77 16.80
CA TRP A 82 -25.10 -8.20 15.48
C TRP A 82 -23.90 -8.58 14.62
N LEU A 83 -22.84 -7.76 14.62
CA LEU A 83 -21.59 -8.03 13.91
C LEU A 83 -20.85 -9.24 14.47
N TRP A 84 -20.99 -9.53 15.77
CA TRP A 84 -20.42 -10.73 16.39
C TRP A 84 -21.12 -12.00 15.90
N GLU A 85 -22.45 -12.03 15.94
CA GLU A 85 -23.28 -13.13 15.46
C GLU A 85 -23.17 -13.36 13.94
N ALA A 86 -22.87 -12.29 13.19
CA ALA A 86 -22.59 -12.32 11.75
C ALA A 86 -21.27 -13.05 11.38
N GLY A 87 -20.53 -13.58 12.36
CA GLY A 87 -19.33 -14.39 12.14
C GLY A 87 -18.26 -13.64 11.35
N TYR A 88 -17.68 -14.31 10.34
CA TYR A 88 -16.60 -13.72 9.54
C TYR A 88 -17.07 -12.56 8.67
N GLY A 89 -18.31 -12.55 8.15
CA GLY A 89 -18.85 -11.40 7.43
C GLY A 89 -18.88 -10.13 8.30
N GLY A 90 -19.29 -10.29 9.57
CA GLY A 90 -19.17 -9.23 10.56
C GLY A 90 -17.73 -8.83 10.89
N HIS A 91 -16.75 -9.73 10.79
CA HIS A 91 -15.33 -9.39 10.90
C HIS A 91 -14.81 -8.58 9.69
N VAL A 92 -15.25 -8.93 8.47
CA VAL A 92 -14.94 -8.17 7.24
C VAL A 92 -15.43 -6.73 7.38
N PHE A 93 -16.69 -6.55 7.79
CA PHE A 93 -17.24 -5.22 8.06
C PHE A 93 -16.44 -4.50 9.15
N ARG A 94 -16.34 -5.09 10.35
CA ARG A 94 -15.92 -4.36 11.55
C ARG A 94 -14.42 -4.07 11.55
N ASP A 95 -13.58 -5.04 11.18
CA ASP A 95 -12.14 -4.97 11.42
C ASP A 95 -11.38 -4.77 10.14
N LEU A 96 -11.67 -5.58 9.13
CA LEU A 96 -10.89 -5.56 7.90
C LEU A 96 -11.14 -4.27 7.11
N SER A 97 -12.39 -3.86 6.92
CA SER A 97 -12.70 -2.60 6.23
C SER A 97 -12.21 -1.38 7.02
N ASN A 98 -12.37 -1.38 8.35
CA ASN A 98 -11.92 -0.29 9.22
C ASN A 98 -10.40 -0.13 9.21
N SER A 99 -9.67 -1.25 9.25
CA SER A 99 -8.21 -1.23 9.21
C SER A 99 -7.72 -0.66 7.89
N HIS A 100 -8.35 -0.99 6.76
CA HIS A 100 -7.95 -0.44 5.46
C HIS A 100 -8.18 1.07 5.38
N ILE A 101 -9.34 1.58 5.80
CA ILE A 101 -9.59 3.02 5.70
C ILE A 101 -8.67 3.82 6.65
N ILE A 102 -8.38 3.32 7.85
CA ILE A 102 -7.49 4.01 8.81
C ILE A 102 -6.02 3.89 8.39
N ILE A 103 -5.53 2.67 8.17
CA ILE A 103 -4.10 2.40 7.95
C ILE A 103 -3.68 2.79 6.54
N VAL A 104 -4.42 2.35 5.52
CA VAL A 104 -4.10 2.65 4.13
C VAL A 104 -4.59 4.04 3.78
N GLY A 105 -5.88 4.31 3.98
CA GLY A 105 -6.49 5.58 3.61
C GLY A 105 -5.94 6.75 4.41
N GLY A 106 -5.77 6.60 5.72
CA GLY A 106 -5.16 7.60 6.59
C GLY A 106 -3.64 7.52 6.59
N GLY A 107 -3.09 6.46 7.17
CA GLY A 107 -1.66 6.35 7.46
C GLY A 107 -0.76 6.32 6.21
N THR A 108 -1.07 5.49 5.23
CA THR A 108 -0.21 5.35 4.04
C THR A 108 -0.29 6.57 3.15
N VAL A 109 -1.47 7.10 2.88
CA VAL A 109 -1.63 8.35 2.09
C VAL A 109 -0.90 9.52 2.77
N LEU A 110 -0.98 9.63 4.10
CA LEU A 110 -0.24 10.62 4.88
C LEU A 110 1.27 10.46 4.71
N LEU A 111 1.81 9.27 4.92
CA LEU A 111 3.24 9.00 4.79
C LEU A 111 3.74 9.20 3.35
N THR A 112 2.92 8.90 2.34
CA THR A 112 3.23 9.21 0.94
C THR A 112 3.42 10.72 0.75
N ALA A 113 2.55 11.56 1.32
CA ALA A 113 2.69 13.01 1.28
C ALA A 113 4.02 13.46 1.88
N ILE A 114 4.36 12.90 3.05
CA ILE A 114 5.59 13.25 3.74
C ILE A 114 6.80 12.76 2.94
N THR A 115 6.75 11.58 2.32
CA THR A 115 7.81 11.12 1.40
C THR A 115 7.96 12.08 0.22
N TRP A 116 6.88 12.59 -0.37
CA TRP A 116 6.94 13.57 -1.46
C TRP A 116 7.49 14.92 -1.03
N TYR A 117 7.29 15.31 0.22
CA TYR A 117 7.94 16.49 0.81
C TYR A 117 9.44 16.26 1.05
N LEU A 118 9.78 15.15 1.71
CA LEU A 118 11.13 14.87 2.18
C LEU A 118 12.06 14.47 1.04
N LEU A 119 11.63 13.53 0.19
CA LEU A 119 12.52 12.89 -0.78
C LEU A 119 13.27 13.91 -1.66
N PRO A 120 12.63 14.92 -2.27
CA PRO A 120 13.33 15.94 -3.05
C PRO A 120 14.41 16.69 -2.26
N ARG A 121 14.14 16.99 -0.99
CA ARG A 121 15.07 17.69 -0.07
C ARG A 121 16.22 16.79 0.35
N LEU A 122 15.98 15.48 0.52
CA LEU A 122 17.02 14.50 0.84
C LEU A 122 17.99 14.27 -0.32
N VAL A 123 17.45 14.20 -1.54
CA VAL A 123 18.24 13.95 -2.76
C VAL A 123 18.73 15.21 -3.47
N ASN A 124 18.31 16.39 -3.00
CA ASN A 124 18.60 17.71 -3.56
C ASN A 124 18.24 17.82 -5.06
N ARG A 125 17.08 17.29 -5.43
CA ARG A 125 16.51 17.33 -6.79
C ARG A 125 14.99 17.17 -6.76
N PRO A 126 14.24 17.63 -7.78
CA PRO A 126 12.81 17.31 -7.90
C PRO A 126 12.55 15.79 -7.92
N LEU A 127 11.30 15.42 -7.61
CA LEU A 127 10.79 14.08 -7.88
C LEU A 127 11.04 13.70 -9.34
N TYR A 128 11.30 12.42 -9.61
CA TYR A 128 11.49 11.93 -10.97
C TYR A 128 10.28 12.25 -11.87
N SER A 129 9.06 12.02 -11.37
CA SER A 129 7.85 12.39 -12.10
C SER A 129 6.74 12.87 -11.15
N GLN A 130 6.28 14.10 -11.38
CA GLN A 130 5.09 14.64 -10.71
C GLN A 130 3.82 13.93 -11.17
N THR A 131 3.78 13.47 -12.42
CA THR A 131 2.66 12.71 -12.98
C THR A 131 2.51 11.36 -12.28
N LEU A 132 3.61 10.62 -12.07
CA LEU A 132 3.57 9.35 -11.32
C LEU A 132 3.08 9.56 -9.89
N ALA A 133 3.50 10.64 -9.22
CA ALA A 133 2.99 10.97 -7.88
C ALA A 133 1.47 11.21 -7.90
N THR A 134 0.96 11.97 -8.88
CA THR A 134 -0.48 12.25 -9.00
C THR A 134 -1.30 11.00 -9.36
N ILE A 135 -0.80 10.16 -10.27
CA ILE A 135 -1.44 8.87 -10.62
C ILE A 135 -1.46 7.96 -9.39
N SER A 136 -0.34 7.88 -8.67
CA SER A 136 -0.25 7.08 -7.44
C SER A 136 -1.31 7.49 -6.43
N LEU A 137 -1.46 8.79 -6.14
CA LEU A 137 -2.52 9.29 -5.25
C LEU A 137 -3.91 8.88 -5.75
N GLY A 138 -4.22 9.17 -7.01
CA GLY A 138 -5.54 8.93 -7.58
C GLY A 138 -5.94 7.45 -7.50
N LEU A 139 -5.02 6.56 -7.87
CA LEU A 139 -5.24 5.12 -7.82
C LEU A 139 -5.31 4.60 -6.39
N THR A 140 -4.41 5.01 -5.49
CA THR A 140 -4.43 4.58 -4.09
C THR A 140 -5.73 5.00 -3.40
N VAL A 141 -6.16 6.25 -3.57
CA VAL A 141 -7.39 6.77 -2.94
C VAL A 141 -8.63 6.11 -3.53
N THR A 142 -8.74 6.02 -4.85
CA THR A 142 -9.87 5.34 -5.50
C THR A 142 -9.95 3.88 -5.05
N GLY A 143 -8.80 3.21 -5.03
CA GLY A 143 -8.67 1.82 -4.63
C GLY A 143 -9.08 1.59 -3.18
N VAL A 144 -8.53 2.36 -2.22
CA VAL A 144 -8.84 2.15 -0.79
C VAL A 144 -10.27 2.50 -0.43
N PHE A 145 -10.84 3.58 -0.97
CA PHE A 145 -12.23 3.95 -0.72
C PHE A 145 -13.18 2.95 -1.37
N GLY A 146 -12.91 2.52 -2.60
CA GLY A 146 -13.68 1.47 -3.27
C GLY A 146 -13.62 0.14 -2.52
N PHE A 147 -12.44 -0.24 -2.04
CA PHE A 147 -12.23 -1.48 -1.29
C PHE A 147 -12.94 -1.43 0.07
N TYR A 148 -12.83 -0.30 0.78
CA TYR A 148 -13.57 -0.05 2.02
C TYR A 148 -15.08 -0.20 1.83
N LEU A 149 -15.67 0.47 0.84
CA LEU A 149 -17.11 0.37 0.56
C LEU A 149 -17.52 -1.04 0.15
N THR A 150 -16.71 -1.70 -0.67
CA THR A 150 -16.94 -3.09 -1.08
C THR A 150 -17.02 -4.01 0.14
N TRP A 151 -16.07 -3.89 1.07
CA TRP A 151 -16.02 -4.73 2.28
C TRP A 151 -17.07 -4.38 3.31
N LEU A 152 -17.51 -3.12 3.40
CA LEU A 152 -18.69 -2.77 4.20
C LEU A 152 -19.92 -3.50 3.66
N VAL A 153 -20.21 -3.37 2.37
CA VAL A 153 -21.43 -3.95 1.77
C VAL A 153 -21.39 -5.47 1.82
N LEU A 154 -20.28 -6.09 1.39
CA LEU A 154 -20.13 -7.55 1.42
C LEU A 154 -20.16 -8.08 2.85
N GLY A 155 -19.50 -7.42 3.81
CA GLY A 155 -19.51 -7.84 5.21
C GLY A 155 -20.92 -7.85 5.82
N LEU A 156 -21.77 -6.88 5.47
CA LEU A 156 -23.17 -6.87 5.89
C LEU A 156 -23.99 -7.98 5.23
N ILE A 157 -23.85 -8.17 3.92
CA ILE A 157 -24.60 -9.19 3.16
C ILE A 157 -24.21 -10.60 3.63
N GLU A 158 -22.92 -10.92 3.64
CA GLU A 158 -22.40 -12.21 4.09
C GLU A 158 -22.73 -12.44 5.56
N GLY A 159 -22.61 -11.40 6.38
CA GLY A 159 -22.98 -11.45 7.79
C GLY A 159 -24.45 -11.79 8.02
N GLN A 160 -25.34 -11.19 7.23
CA GLN A 160 -26.77 -11.48 7.30
C GLN A 160 -27.08 -12.93 6.87
N MET A 161 -26.41 -13.46 5.85
CA MET A 161 -26.56 -14.86 5.43
C MET A 161 -26.09 -15.82 6.53
N VAL A 162 -24.95 -15.53 7.17
CA VAL A 162 -24.44 -16.33 8.29
C VAL A 162 -25.44 -16.37 9.45
N ARG A 163 -26.05 -15.23 9.78
CA ARG A 163 -27.12 -15.17 10.79
C ARG A 163 -28.37 -15.98 10.43
N GLN A 164 -28.61 -16.22 9.14
CA GLN A 164 -29.69 -17.07 8.66
C GLN A 164 -29.30 -18.57 8.66
N GLY A 165 -28.16 -18.92 9.26
CA GLY A 165 -27.71 -20.31 9.41
C GLY A 165 -26.79 -20.78 8.29
N TRP A 166 -26.33 -19.89 7.40
CA TRP A 166 -25.38 -20.27 6.36
C TRP A 166 -23.98 -20.42 6.94
N ASP A 167 -23.25 -21.39 6.44
CA ASP A 167 -21.79 -21.38 6.57
C ASP A 167 -21.21 -20.19 5.77
N TYR A 168 -20.16 -19.54 6.30
CA TYR A 168 -19.57 -18.36 5.66
C TYR A 168 -18.99 -18.68 4.27
N LEU A 169 -18.39 -19.86 4.10
CA LEU A 169 -17.86 -20.26 2.79
C LEU A 169 -18.99 -20.50 1.79
N ALA A 170 -20.11 -21.06 2.25
CA ALA A 170 -21.32 -21.19 1.43
C ALA A 170 -21.89 -19.82 1.02
N ALA A 171 -21.95 -18.86 1.95
CA ALA A 171 -22.39 -17.50 1.65
C ALA A 171 -21.49 -16.81 0.63
N LYS A 172 -20.16 -16.91 0.81
CA LYS A 172 -19.17 -16.38 -0.14
C LYS A 172 -19.24 -17.05 -1.51
N ALA A 173 -19.41 -18.37 -1.55
CA ALA A 173 -19.56 -19.12 -2.79
C ALA A 173 -20.84 -18.74 -3.54
N PHE A 174 -21.94 -18.52 -2.82
CA PHE A 174 -23.20 -18.06 -3.38
C PHE A 174 -23.08 -16.67 -4.02
N LEU A 175 -22.41 -15.73 -3.35
CA LEU A 175 -22.16 -14.41 -3.94
C LEU A 175 -21.23 -14.49 -5.16
N GLY A 176 -20.30 -15.44 -5.17
CA GLY A 176 -19.45 -15.74 -6.33
C GLY A 176 -18.78 -14.48 -6.89
N ASN A 177 -19.16 -14.11 -8.12
CA ASN A 177 -18.61 -12.95 -8.81
C ASN A 177 -18.95 -11.61 -8.14
N TRP A 178 -20.07 -11.50 -7.42
CA TRP A 178 -20.45 -10.29 -6.68
C TRP A 178 -19.52 -10.01 -5.50
N HIS A 179 -18.92 -11.04 -4.91
CA HIS A 179 -17.84 -10.88 -3.94
C HIS A 179 -16.50 -10.62 -4.64
N ARG A 180 -16.17 -11.47 -5.64
CA ARG A 180 -14.84 -11.54 -6.25
C ARG A 180 -14.50 -10.29 -7.05
N LEU A 181 -15.38 -9.83 -7.93
CA LEU A 181 -15.05 -8.77 -8.89
C LEU A 181 -14.83 -7.41 -8.21
N PRO A 182 -15.73 -6.90 -7.36
CA PRO A 182 -15.53 -5.59 -6.72
C PRO A 182 -14.27 -5.57 -5.86
N THR A 183 -14.03 -6.64 -5.10
CA THR A 183 -12.83 -6.78 -4.26
C THR A 183 -11.56 -6.81 -5.10
N ALA A 184 -11.54 -7.59 -6.18
CA ALA A 184 -10.36 -7.71 -7.05
C ALA A 184 -10.06 -6.40 -7.79
N ILE A 185 -11.08 -5.72 -8.32
CA ILE A 185 -10.91 -4.46 -9.05
C ILE A 185 -10.36 -3.38 -8.12
N THR A 186 -11.00 -3.18 -6.98
CA THR A 186 -10.62 -2.09 -6.05
C THR A 186 -9.26 -2.32 -5.41
N SER A 187 -8.94 -3.57 -5.02
CA SER A 187 -7.59 -3.92 -4.53
C SER A 187 -6.51 -3.80 -5.61
N SER A 188 -6.82 -4.13 -6.87
CA SER A 188 -5.87 -4.00 -7.98
C SER A 188 -5.58 -2.52 -8.30
N ILE A 189 -6.60 -1.68 -8.33
CA ILE A 189 -6.45 -0.22 -8.48
C ILE A 189 -5.55 0.33 -7.36
N MET A 190 -5.82 -0.06 -6.11
CA MET A 190 -5.00 0.33 -4.96
C MET A 190 -3.53 -0.12 -5.12
N GLY A 191 -3.32 -1.39 -5.49
CA GLY A 191 -1.98 -1.99 -5.68
C GLY A 191 -1.17 -1.28 -6.77
N ILE A 192 -1.78 -0.94 -7.91
CA ILE A 192 -1.11 -0.17 -8.97
C ILE A 192 -0.73 1.22 -8.46
N GLY A 193 -1.57 1.86 -7.64
CA GLY A 193 -1.25 3.14 -6.99
C GLY A 193 0.02 3.05 -6.13
N TYR A 194 0.14 1.98 -5.34
CA TYR A 194 1.34 1.70 -4.54
C TYR A 194 2.58 1.40 -5.38
N TRP A 195 2.47 0.58 -6.42
CA TRP A 195 3.60 0.27 -7.27
C TRP A 195 4.09 1.50 -8.05
N THR A 196 3.18 2.41 -8.38
CA THR A 196 3.51 3.71 -8.99
C THR A 196 4.28 4.60 -8.00
N TYR A 197 3.87 4.63 -6.72
CA TYR A 197 4.61 5.30 -5.64
C TYR A 197 6.04 4.73 -5.54
N VAL A 198 6.17 3.41 -5.42
CA VAL A 198 7.45 2.73 -5.29
C VAL A 198 8.35 3.04 -6.47
N LEU A 199 7.82 2.91 -7.69
CA LEU A 199 8.54 3.21 -8.92
C LEU A 199 9.11 4.64 -8.89
N ASN A 200 8.29 5.62 -8.53
CA ASN A 200 8.72 7.01 -8.49
C ASN A 200 9.77 7.27 -7.40
N VAL A 201 9.67 6.64 -6.23
CA VAL A 201 10.71 6.69 -5.18
C VAL A 201 12.03 6.11 -5.71
N LEU A 202 11.99 4.90 -6.27
CA LEU A 202 13.18 4.21 -6.79
C LEU A 202 13.85 5.02 -7.90
N LEU A 203 13.10 5.53 -8.87
CA LEU A 203 13.62 6.36 -9.96
C LEU A 203 14.16 7.70 -9.45
N THR A 204 13.50 8.31 -8.46
CA THR A 204 13.97 9.56 -7.85
C THR A 204 15.33 9.38 -7.20
N VAL A 205 15.51 8.33 -6.40
CA VAL A 205 16.78 8.01 -5.74
C VAL A 205 17.84 7.54 -6.74
N PHE A 206 17.45 6.73 -7.72
CA PHE A 206 18.38 6.22 -8.73
C PHE A 206 18.99 7.35 -9.55
N VAL A 207 18.17 8.26 -10.11
CA VAL A 207 18.68 9.40 -10.89
C VAL A 207 19.42 10.38 -9.98
N ALA A 208 19.07 10.46 -8.69
CA ALA A 208 19.81 11.27 -7.74
C ALA A 208 21.29 10.89 -7.64
N ARG A 209 21.73 9.68 -8.01
CA ARG A 209 23.16 9.31 -8.00
C ARG A 209 24.08 10.28 -8.74
N HIS A 210 23.52 11.09 -9.65
CA HIS A 210 24.24 12.10 -10.42
C HIS A 210 24.28 13.50 -9.79
N VAL A 211 23.60 13.72 -8.66
CA VAL A 211 23.64 14.99 -7.91
C VAL A 211 24.87 15.01 -7.00
N ALA A 212 25.71 16.05 -7.13
CA ALA A 212 26.98 16.16 -6.39
C ALA A 212 26.81 16.36 -4.88
N HIS A 213 25.85 17.20 -4.46
CA HIS A 213 25.71 17.60 -3.07
C HIS A 213 24.36 17.15 -2.49
N LYS A 214 24.42 16.25 -1.50
CA LYS A 214 23.25 15.69 -0.79
C LYS A 214 23.55 15.62 0.72
N PRO A 215 23.41 16.73 1.47
CA PRO A 215 23.79 16.75 2.88
C PRO A 215 23.00 15.70 3.70
N LEU A 216 21.75 15.44 3.31
CA LEU A 216 20.87 14.46 3.93
C LEU A 216 20.71 13.16 3.11
N GLY A 217 21.63 12.91 2.17
CA GLY A 217 21.54 11.78 1.24
C GLY A 217 21.53 10.42 1.94
N HIS A 218 22.10 10.29 3.14
CA HIS A 218 22.09 9.05 3.91
C HIS A 218 20.68 8.62 4.35
N LEU A 219 19.76 9.57 4.55
CA LEU A 219 18.38 9.31 4.94
C LEU A 219 17.54 8.70 3.81
N THR A 220 18.00 8.82 2.55
CA THR A 220 17.32 8.18 1.40
C THR A 220 17.23 6.66 1.53
N LYS A 221 18.12 6.04 2.31
CA LYS A 221 18.06 4.60 2.63
C LYS A 221 16.75 4.23 3.32
N PHE A 222 16.23 5.08 4.21
CA PHE A 222 14.96 4.83 4.88
C PHE A 222 13.79 4.89 3.91
N ALA A 223 13.78 5.87 3.00
CA ALA A 223 12.76 5.97 1.95
C ALA A 223 12.81 4.75 1.01
N LEU A 224 14.00 4.28 0.65
CA LEU A 224 14.17 3.06 -0.15
C LEU A 224 13.67 1.81 0.57
N VAL A 225 14.10 1.58 1.81
CA VAL A 225 13.68 0.41 2.61
C VAL A 225 12.16 0.41 2.79
N SER A 226 11.57 1.57 3.11
CA SER A 226 10.13 1.74 3.21
C SER A 226 9.42 1.39 1.90
N ALA A 227 9.87 1.95 0.77
CA ALA A 227 9.25 1.69 -0.54
C ALA A 227 9.38 0.23 -0.98
N VAL A 228 10.55 -0.39 -0.78
CA VAL A 228 10.77 -1.81 -1.10
C VAL A 228 9.92 -2.71 -0.21
N ALA A 229 9.81 -2.42 1.09
CA ALA A 229 8.95 -3.19 1.98
C ALA A 229 7.48 -3.11 1.57
N LEU A 230 6.98 -1.90 1.23
CA LEU A 230 5.62 -1.74 0.71
C LEU A 230 5.42 -2.52 -0.60
N PHE A 231 6.41 -2.55 -1.49
CA PHE A 231 6.35 -3.37 -2.69
C PHE A 231 6.25 -4.86 -2.36
N ILE A 232 7.14 -5.36 -1.49
CA ILE A 232 7.16 -6.79 -1.11
C ILE A 232 5.84 -7.18 -0.46
N GLY A 233 5.36 -6.42 0.52
CA GLY A 233 4.11 -6.76 1.21
C GLY A 233 2.89 -6.67 0.29
N THR A 234 2.88 -5.76 -0.69
CA THR A 234 1.75 -5.67 -1.65
C THR A 234 1.78 -6.77 -2.69
N VAL A 235 2.95 -7.15 -3.21
CA VAL A 235 3.13 -8.34 -4.07
C VAL A 235 2.75 -9.60 -3.31
N GLN A 236 3.18 -9.72 -2.05
CA GLN A 236 2.80 -10.83 -1.18
C GLN A 236 1.28 -10.90 -1.01
N GLY A 237 0.60 -9.78 -0.77
CA GLY A 237 -0.86 -9.74 -0.68
C GLY A 237 -1.55 -10.24 -1.95
N VAL A 238 -1.06 -9.85 -3.13
CA VAL A 238 -1.58 -10.36 -4.42
C VAL A 238 -1.39 -11.87 -4.54
N ILE A 239 -0.20 -12.38 -4.18
CA ILE A 239 0.10 -13.81 -4.22
C ILE A 239 -0.86 -14.58 -3.29
N GLN A 240 -1.12 -14.06 -2.09
CA GLN A 240 -1.97 -14.72 -1.09
C GLN A 240 -3.43 -14.88 -1.54
N VAL A 241 -3.95 -13.96 -2.34
CA VAL A 241 -5.34 -14.01 -2.82
C VAL A 241 -5.53 -14.84 -4.09
N MET A 242 -4.45 -15.33 -4.72
CA MET A 242 -4.56 -16.23 -5.88
C MET A 242 -5.24 -17.55 -5.48
N PRO A 243 -6.12 -18.15 -6.32
CA PRO A 243 -6.95 -19.29 -5.92
C PRO A 243 -6.18 -20.44 -5.26
N ALA A 244 -5.11 -20.92 -5.91
CA ALA A 244 -4.30 -22.03 -5.39
C ALA A 244 -3.60 -21.71 -4.06
N ASN A 245 -3.15 -20.46 -3.89
CA ASN A 245 -2.49 -20.01 -2.67
C ASN A 245 -3.50 -19.83 -1.55
N ALA A 246 -4.64 -19.20 -1.84
CA ALA A 246 -5.72 -19.01 -0.88
C ALA A 246 -6.29 -20.36 -0.39
N GLU A 247 -6.42 -21.36 -1.27
CA GLU A 247 -6.81 -22.73 -0.88
C GLU A 247 -5.77 -23.37 0.03
N TRP A 248 -4.48 -23.28 -0.31
CA TRP A 248 -3.41 -23.83 0.51
C TRP A 248 -3.32 -23.16 1.88
N ILE A 249 -3.41 -21.83 1.93
CA ILE A 249 -3.41 -21.06 3.18
C ILE A 249 -4.60 -21.48 4.05
N ARG A 250 -5.80 -21.65 3.45
CA ARG A 250 -6.97 -22.15 4.17
C ARG A 250 -6.76 -23.57 4.70
N ALA A 251 -6.21 -24.47 3.88
CA ALA A 251 -5.92 -25.84 4.28
C ALA A 251 -4.89 -25.93 5.42
N ALA A 252 -4.01 -24.94 5.55
CA ALA A 252 -3.07 -24.81 6.68
C ALA A 252 -3.74 -24.38 8.01
N GLY A 253 -5.04 -24.10 8.01
CA GLY A 253 -5.82 -23.79 9.21
C GLY A 253 -5.22 -22.62 10.00
N LYS A 254 -4.96 -22.82 11.29
CA LYS A 254 -4.37 -21.79 12.16
C LYS A 254 -3.01 -21.29 11.68
N PHE A 255 -2.21 -22.14 11.04
CA PHE A 255 -0.90 -21.73 10.53
C PHE A 255 -1.01 -20.83 9.29
N GLY A 256 -2.08 -21.00 8.51
CA GLY A 256 -2.41 -20.11 7.40
C GLY A 256 -2.59 -18.66 7.83
N GLN A 257 -3.09 -18.42 9.05
CA GLN A 257 -3.32 -17.07 9.58
C GLN A 257 -2.03 -16.26 9.75
N TYR A 258 -0.89 -16.92 10.03
CA TYR A 258 0.42 -16.25 10.08
C TYR A 258 0.87 -15.77 8.71
N VAL A 259 0.35 -16.37 7.63
CA VAL A 259 0.62 -15.97 6.25
C VAL A 259 -0.37 -14.88 5.85
N ASP A 260 -1.67 -15.18 5.81
CA ASP A 260 -2.75 -14.25 5.46
C ASP A 260 -3.73 -14.07 6.64
N PRO A 261 -4.01 -12.84 7.09
CA PRO A 261 -3.54 -11.55 6.58
C PRO A 261 -2.26 -11.02 7.26
N ILE A 262 -1.70 -11.74 8.23
CA ILE A 262 -0.74 -11.16 9.17
C ILE A 262 0.57 -10.77 8.50
N SER A 263 1.18 -11.67 7.72
CA SER A 263 2.55 -11.45 7.25
C SER A 263 2.66 -10.27 6.28
N HIS A 264 1.76 -10.14 5.30
CA HIS A 264 1.85 -9.03 4.34
C HIS A 264 1.56 -7.68 5.01
N ALA A 265 0.57 -7.65 5.91
CA ALA A 265 0.24 -6.46 6.68
C ALA A 265 1.40 -6.06 7.58
N HIS A 266 2.09 -7.03 8.20
CA HIS A 266 3.25 -6.79 9.06
C HIS A 266 4.42 -6.19 8.28
N VAL A 267 4.75 -6.72 7.09
CA VAL A 267 5.81 -6.15 6.24
C VAL A 267 5.49 -4.71 5.85
N ASN A 268 4.24 -4.44 5.44
CA ASN A 268 3.79 -3.11 5.06
C ASN A 268 3.79 -2.12 6.24
N LEU A 269 3.32 -2.55 7.41
CA LEU A 269 3.21 -1.70 8.60
C LEU A 269 4.57 -1.48 9.26
N VAL A 270 5.24 -2.55 9.66
CA VAL A 270 6.46 -2.47 10.47
C VAL A 270 7.63 -2.00 9.62
N THR A 271 7.86 -2.60 8.46
CA THR A 271 9.01 -2.21 7.63
C THR A 271 8.66 -1.06 6.69
N GLY A 272 7.47 -1.06 6.09
CA GLY A 272 7.04 0.03 5.20
C GLY A 272 6.77 1.32 5.96
N MET A 273 5.74 1.33 6.82
CA MET A 273 5.26 2.55 7.45
C MET A 273 6.15 3.02 8.61
N MET A 274 6.60 2.14 9.52
CA MET A 274 7.40 2.61 10.67
C MET A 274 8.78 3.12 10.26
N VAL A 275 9.40 2.56 9.22
CA VAL A 275 10.67 3.09 8.69
C VAL A 275 10.47 4.46 8.04
N SER A 276 9.35 4.68 7.34
CA SER A 276 8.99 6.00 6.82
C SER A 276 8.72 6.99 7.96
N LEU A 277 8.02 6.57 9.02
CA LEU A 277 7.82 7.38 10.21
C LEU A 277 9.15 7.73 10.90
N ALA A 278 10.07 6.76 11.02
CA ALA A 278 11.41 7.00 11.55
C ALA A 278 12.17 8.03 10.71
N LEU A 279 12.08 7.96 9.38
CA LEU A 279 12.62 8.99 8.49
C LEU A 279 12.06 10.38 8.81
N CYS A 280 10.74 10.47 9.00
CA CYS A 280 10.09 11.73 9.36
C CYS A 280 10.63 12.28 10.69
N LEU A 281 10.71 11.42 11.71
CA LEU A 281 11.20 11.81 13.04
C LEU A 281 12.66 12.26 12.98
N ILE A 282 13.54 11.51 12.30
CA ILE A 282 14.96 11.85 12.18
C ILE A 282 15.14 13.17 11.43
N TYR A 283 14.34 13.41 10.39
CA TYR A 283 14.41 14.65 9.62
C TYR A 283 13.93 15.87 10.42
N PHE A 284 12.78 15.76 11.10
CA PHE A 284 12.15 16.89 11.79
C PHE A 284 12.65 17.11 13.23
N ALA A 285 13.21 16.10 13.91
CA ALA A 285 13.64 16.23 15.30
C ALA A 285 14.66 17.37 15.56
N PRO A 286 15.71 17.56 14.73
CA PRO A 286 16.63 18.68 14.91
C PRO A 286 15.89 20.03 14.79
N GLN A 287 14.97 20.15 13.83
CA GLN A 287 14.22 21.38 13.55
C GLN A 287 13.27 21.75 14.71
N MET A 288 12.76 20.77 15.43
CA MET A 288 11.92 20.99 16.62
C MET A 288 12.73 21.33 17.87
N SER A 289 14.01 20.97 17.91
CA SER A 289 14.87 21.17 19.09
C SER A 289 15.37 22.61 19.27
N GLY A 290 15.13 23.49 18.29
CA GLY A 290 15.61 24.88 18.28
C GLY A 290 17.14 25.00 18.20
N ARG A 291 17.86 23.87 18.04
CA ARG A 291 19.30 23.83 17.81
C ARG A 291 19.55 23.58 16.32
N PRO A 292 20.41 24.39 15.67
CA PRO A 292 20.72 24.25 14.24
C PRO A 292 21.32 22.87 13.92
#